data_AF-A0A537SCJ8-F1
#
_entry.id   AF-A0A537SCJ8-F1
#
_cell.length_a   1.000
_cell.length_b   1.000
_cell.length_c   1.000
_cell.angle_alpha   90.00
_cell.angle_beta   90.00
_cell.angle_gamma   90.00
#
_symmetry.space_group_name_H-M   'P 1'
#
loop_
_entity.id
_entity.type
_entity.pdbx_description
1 polymer ?
#
loop_
_entity_poly.entity_id
_entity_poly.type
_entity_poly.pdbx_seq_one_letter_code
_entity_poly.pdbx_strand_id
1 'polypeptide(L)' 'AIARGFRLSTELVAAVVVGAALGWLLDRWLGISPWGMIVFLLLGFAAGVLNVMRAAGVAASGPLDPKQ' A
#
# COMPACT_ATOMS: atom_id res chain seq x y z
N ALA A 1 -21.00 6.09 -4.88
CA ALA A 1 -20.36 5.35 -3.77
C ALA A 1 -19.56 4.14 -4.27
N ILE A 2 -20.15 3.24 -5.06
CA ILE A 2 -19.55 1.96 -5.52
C ILE A 2 -18.21 2.12 -6.24
N ALA A 3 -18.06 3.13 -7.11
CA ALA A 3 -16.83 3.35 -7.88
C ALA A 3 -15.59 3.71 -7.02
N ARG A 4 -15.77 4.33 -5.85
CA ARG A 4 -14.65 4.69 -4.95
C ARG A 4 -14.10 3.47 -4.22
N GLY A 5 -14.99 2.59 -3.74
CA GLY A 5 -14.61 1.35 -3.06
C GLY A 5 -13.85 0.39 -3.98
N PHE A 6 -14.25 0.28 -5.25
CA PHE A 6 -13.56 -0.59 -6.21
C PHE A 6 -12.13 -0.11 -6.53
N ARG A 7 -11.94 1.22 -6.65
CA ARG A 7 -10.63 1.83 -6.92
C ARG A 7 -9.67 1.65 -5.73
N LEU A 8 -10.18 1.86 -4.51
CA LEU A 8 -9.50 1.56 -3.25
C LEU A 8 -9.04 0.10 -3.17
N SER A 9 -9.92 -0.83 -3.52
CA SER A 9 -9.63 -2.27 -3.54
C SER A 9 -8.51 -2.59 -4.54
N THR A 10 -8.58 -1.99 -5.73
CA THR A 10 -7.61 -2.22 -6.81
C THR A 10 -6.23 -1.65 -6.47
N GLU A 11 -6.17 -0.48 -5.82
CA GLU A 11 -4.92 0.11 -5.34
C GLU A 11 -4.25 -0.74 -4.24
N LEU A 12 -5.04 -1.32 -3.33
CA LEU A 12 -4.53 -2.23 -2.31
C LEU A 12 -3.96 -3.51 -2.96
N VAL A 13 -4.71 -4.13 -3.87
CA VAL A 13 -4.27 -5.33 -4.60
C VAL A 13 -3.01 -5.03 -5.43
N ALA A 14 -2.95 -3.89 -6.10
CA ALA A 14 -1.78 -3.47 -6.87
C ALA A 14 -0.54 -3.30 -5.97
N ALA A 15 -0.68 -2.65 -4.81
CA ALA A 15 0.42 -2.48 -3.87
C ALA A 15 0.95 -3.83 -3.33
N VAL A 16 0.06 -4.77 -3.02
CA VAL A 16 0.42 -6.12 -2.57
C VAL A 16 1.13 -6.92 -3.65
N VAL A 17 0.60 -6.90 -4.89
CA VAL A 17 1.21 -7.60 -6.03
C VAL A 17 2.59 -7.05 -6.35
N VAL A 18 2.76 -5.72 -6.34
CA VAL A 18 4.06 -5.08 -6.57
C VAL A 18 5.05 -5.40 -5.45
N GLY A 19 4.62 -5.35 -4.18
CA GLY A 19 5.47 -5.71 -3.03
C GLY A 19 5.91 -7.18 -3.06
N ALA A 20 4.99 -8.08 -3.41
CA ALA A 20 5.30 -9.51 -3.55
C ALA A 20 6.26 -9.78 -4.72
N ALA A 21 6.04 -9.14 -5.88
CA ALA A 21 6.91 -9.29 -7.04
C ALA A 21 8.33 -8.77 -6.77
N LEU A 22 8.46 -7.60 -6.14
CA LEU A 22 9.76 -7.04 -5.76
C LEU A 22 10.47 -7.87 -4.69
N GLY A 23 9.75 -8.32 -3.65
CA GLY A 23 10.31 -9.18 -2.61
C GLY A 23 10.80 -10.52 -3.14
N TRP A 24 10.06 -11.13 -4.07
CA TRP A 24 10.45 -12.39 -4.71
C TRP A 24 11.67 -12.22 -5.63
N LEU A 25 11.74 -11.13 -6.40
CA LEU A 25 12.89 -10.84 -7.26
C LEU A 25 14.15 -10.60 -6.42
N LEU A 26 14.02 -9.90 -5.30
CA LEU A 26 15.12 -9.60 -4.39
C LEU A 26 15.64 -10.86 -3.67
N ASP A 27 14.75 -11.73 -3.20
CA ASP A 27 15.13 -13.03 -2.60
C ASP A 27 15.88 -13.91 -3.60
N ARG A 28 15.48 -13.88 -4.89
CA ARG A 28 16.15 -14.65 -5.95
C ARG A 28 17.55 -14.13 -6.23
N TRP A 29 17.76 -12.82 -6.17
CA TRP A 29 19.05 -12.20 -6.43
C TRP A 29 20.04 -12.34 -5.26
N LEU A 30 19.55 -12.19 -4.03
CA LEU A 30 20.40 -12.21 -2.83
C LEU A 30 20.59 -13.61 -2.22
N GLY A 31 19.80 -14.61 -2.62
CA GLY A 31 19.90 -15.98 -2.10
C GLY A 31 19.50 -16.14 -0.63
N ILE A 32 19.05 -15.06 0.02
CA ILE A 32 18.58 -14.97 1.41
C ILE A 32 17.11 -15.42 1.54
N SER A 33 16.80 -16.63 1.08
CA SER A 33 15.47 -17.22 1.27
C SER A 33 15.18 -17.44 2.77
N PRO A 34 14.11 -16.89 3.38
CA PRO A 34 13.01 -16.07 2.81
C PRO A 34 12.94 -14.63 3.40
N TRP A 35 14.07 -14.05 3.77
CA TRP A 35 14.12 -12.80 4.53
C TRP A 35 13.70 -11.57 3.70
N GLY A 36 14.06 -11.53 2.42
CA GLY A 36 13.66 -10.46 1.52
C GLY A 36 12.16 -10.45 1.27
N MET A 37 11.54 -11.63 1.10
CA MET A 37 10.08 -11.75 1.04
C MET A 37 9.40 -11.21 2.31
N ILE A 38 9.89 -11.55 3.51
CA ILE A 38 9.26 -11.09 4.77
C ILE A 38 9.32 -9.55 4.89
N VAL A 39 10.47 -8.95 4.61
CA VAL A 39 10.65 -7.49 4.70
C VAL A 39 9.81 -6.77 3.65
N PHE A 40 9.83 -7.22 2.39
CA PHE A 40 9.06 -6.59 1.32
C PHE A 40 7.56 -6.82 1.45
N LEU A 41 7.13 -7.95 1.99
CA LEU A 41 5.72 -8.21 2.29
C LEU A 41 5.24 -7.27 3.41
N LEU A 42 6.01 -7.11 4.49
CA LEU A 42 5.69 -6.16 5.56
C LEU A 42 5.69 -4.71 5.06
N LEU A 43 6.67 -4.33 4.24
CA LEU A 43 6.77 -2.98 3.68
C LEU A 43 5.64 -2.69 2.68
N GLY A 44 5.32 -3.65 1.80
CA GLY A 44 4.21 -3.56 0.85
C GLY A 44 2.85 -3.53 1.54
N PHE A 45 2.69 -4.31 2.62
CA PHE A 45 1.51 -4.27 3.46
C PHE A 45 1.37 -2.91 4.17
N ALA A 46 2.44 -2.39 4.77
CA ALA A 46 2.45 -1.07 5.39
C ALA A 46 2.11 0.04 4.38
N ALA A 47 2.69 0.00 3.18
CA ALA A 47 2.38 0.94 2.10
C ALA A 47 0.90 0.84 1.67
N GLY A 48 0.35 -0.37 1.57
CA GLY A 48 -1.06 -0.60 1.26
C GLY A 48 -2.00 -0.06 2.34
N VAL A 49 -1.71 -0.30 3.62
CA VAL A 49 -2.46 0.24 4.75
C VAL A 49 -2.40 1.77 4.76
N LEU A 50 -1.23 2.37 4.52
CA LEU A 50 -1.08 3.82 4.42
C LEU A 50 -1.87 4.40 3.24
N ASN A 51 -1.96 3.71 2.09
CA ASN A 51 -2.79 4.12 0.97
C ASN A 51 -4.28 4.12 1.34
N VAL A 52 -4.74 3.05 2.02
CA VAL A 52 -6.13 2.93 2.50
C VAL A 52 -6.45 4.02 3.53
N MET A 53 -5.55 4.27 4.50
CA MET A 53 -5.74 5.32 5.51
C MET A 53 -5.78 6.72 4.89
N ARG A 54 -4.95 6.99 3.87
CA ARG A 54 -5.04 8.23 3.08
C ARG A 54 -6.38 8.36 2.37
N ALA A 55 -6.80 7.32 1.67
CA ALA A 55 -8.06 7.31 0.93
C ALA A 55 -9.30 7.34 1.85
N ALA A 56 -9.19 6.84 3.08
CA ALA A 56 -10.20 6.94 4.13
C ALA A 56 -10.24 8.34 4.80
N GLY A 57 -9.32 9.24 4.47
CA GLY A 57 -9.34 10.63 4.93
C GLY A 57 -8.62 10.91 6.26
N VAL A 58 -7.92 9.93 6.84
CA VAL A 58 -7.20 10.09 8.12
C VAL A 58 -5.96 11.01 7.99
N ALA A 59 -5.45 11.19 6.77
CA ALA A 59 -4.29 12.05 6.48
C ALA A 59 -4.62 13.37 5.77
N ALA A 60 -5.89 13.80 5.78
CA ALA A 60 -6.28 15.13 5.32
C ALA A 60 -6.63 16.02 6.52
N SER A 61 -5.62 16.38 7.31
CA SER A 61 -5.69 17.60 8.10
C SER A 61 -5.62 18.78 7.13
N GLY A 62 -6.78 19.40 6.91
CA GLY A 62 -6.85 20.73 6.33
C GLY A 62 -8.26 21.34 6.38
N PRO A 63 -8.87 21.56 7.56
CA PRO A 63 -9.95 22.53 7.66
C PRO A 63 -9.34 23.94 7.66
N LEU A 64 -9.01 24.45 6.48
CA LEU A 64 -9.03 25.89 6.24
C LEU A 64 -10.23 26.15 5.32
N ASP A 65 -11.42 26.18 5.91
CA ASP A 65 -12.60 26.76 5.25
C ASP A 65 -13.07 27.98 6.05
N PRO A 66 -12.47 29.17 5.83
CA PRO A 66 -13.04 30.42 6.27
C PRO A 66 -14.07 30.90 5.23
N LYS A 67 -15.32 31.00 5.69
CA LYS A 67 -16.46 31.74 5.13
C LYS A 67 -17.41 30.97 4.20
N GLN A 68 -18.50 30.51 4.80
CA GLN A 68 -19.86 30.68 4.26
C GLN A 68 -20.60 31.60 5.24
#